data_AF-A0AAD5HNE5-F1
#
_entry.id   AF-A0AAD5HNE5-F1
#
_cell.length_a   1.000
_cell.length_b   1.000
_cell.length_c   1.000
_cell.angle_alpha   90.00
_cell.angle_beta   90.00
_cell.angle_gamma   90.00
#
_symmetry.space_group_name_H-M   'P 1'
#
loop_
_entity.id
_entity.type
_entity.pdbx_description
1 polymer ?
#
loop_
_entity_poly.entity_id
_entity_poly.type
_entity_poly.pdbx_seq_one_letter_code
_entity_poly.pdbx_strand_id
1 'polypeptide(L)'
;MLIDAAFSANVKRFIPSKFGVDIRLVAGTKLEPLLAGKIKVVEYLKEKTQQHDNFSWTALATGSLFEFGLLRGAFGFDVARRHVTIFDSGDALFSPSSYNLVGKAVAAFLSKEDETKNQYLAISSFTTSQNRLLKILEE
;
A
#
# COMPACT_ATOMS: atom_id res chain seq x y z
N MET A 1 -13.80 -15.87 -9.20
CA MET A 1 -12.88 -15.22 -8.23
C MET A 1 -13.68 -14.47 -7.18
N LEU A 2 -13.08 -14.00 -6.07
CA LEU A 2 -13.80 -13.23 -5.03
C LEU A 2 -14.46 -11.96 -5.59
N ILE A 3 -13.85 -11.34 -6.61
CA ILE A 3 -14.40 -10.18 -7.32
C ILE A 3 -15.71 -10.54 -8.05
N ASP A 4 -15.81 -11.76 -8.59
CA ASP A 4 -17.03 -12.24 -9.26
C ASP A 4 -18.13 -12.52 -8.28
N ALA A 5 -17.81 -13.20 -7.18
CA ALA A 5 -18.76 -13.44 -6.10
C ALA A 5 -19.29 -12.11 -5.53
N ALA A 6 -18.42 -11.13 -5.30
CA ALA A 6 -18.82 -9.81 -4.83
C ALA A 6 -19.75 -9.10 -5.82
N PHE A 7 -19.40 -9.12 -7.11
CA PHE A 7 -20.24 -8.55 -8.17
C PHE A 7 -21.61 -9.24 -8.25
N SER A 8 -21.65 -10.57 -8.31
CA SER A 8 -22.89 -11.36 -8.35
C SER A 8 -23.76 -11.18 -7.10
N ALA A 9 -23.15 -10.84 -5.96
CA ALA A 9 -23.85 -10.52 -4.72
C ALA A 9 -24.31 -9.03 -4.65
N ASN A 10 -24.19 -8.26 -5.73
CA ASN A 10 -24.53 -6.83 -5.79
C ASN A 10 -23.75 -5.95 -4.79
N VAL A 11 -22.52 -6.32 -4.47
CA VAL A 11 -21.62 -5.45 -3.68
C VAL A 11 -21.33 -4.19 -4.49
N LYS A 12 -21.54 -3.00 -3.92
CA LYS A 12 -21.32 -1.72 -4.63
C LYS A 12 -19.85 -1.37 -4.85
N ARG A 13 -18.98 -1.82 -3.93
CA ARG A 13 -17.57 -1.43 -3.90
C ARG A 13 -16.67 -2.57 -3.45
N PHE A 14 -15.62 -2.84 -4.23
CA PHE A 14 -14.59 -3.81 -3.91
C PHE A 14 -13.27 -3.13 -3.56
N ILE A 15 -12.70 -3.45 -2.40
CA ILE A 15 -11.40 -2.93 -1.95
C ILE A 15 -10.37 -4.07 -2.03
N PRO A 16 -9.50 -4.10 -3.05
CA PRO A 16 -8.48 -5.14 -3.17
C PRO A 16 -7.39 -5.00 -2.11
N SER A 17 -6.71 -6.11 -1.79
CA SER A 17 -5.57 -6.13 -0.87
C SER A 17 -4.34 -5.42 -1.48
N LYS A 18 -4.27 -4.10 -1.30
CA LYS A 18 -3.30 -3.20 -1.95
C LYS A 18 -2.45 -2.34 -1.03
N PHE A 19 -2.60 -2.52 0.28
CA PHE A 19 -1.91 -1.82 1.36
C PHE A 19 -0.39 -2.13 1.41
N GLY A 20 0.34 -1.70 0.40
CA GLY A 20 1.77 -1.95 0.24
C GLY A 20 2.38 -1.13 -0.90
N VAL A 21 3.34 -1.74 -1.59
CA VAL A 21 4.02 -1.17 -2.77
C VAL A 21 3.01 -0.72 -3.83
N ASP A 22 3.24 0.46 -4.39
CA ASP A 22 2.49 0.92 -5.56
C ASP A 22 2.91 0.13 -6.80
N ILE A 23 2.04 -0.81 -7.21
CA ILE A 23 2.30 -1.67 -8.37
C ILE A 23 2.36 -0.91 -9.70
N ARG A 24 1.99 0.37 -9.74
CA ARG A 24 2.15 1.19 -10.95
C ARG A 24 3.60 1.58 -11.20
N LEU A 25 4.46 1.42 -10.19
CA LEU A 25 5.87 1.82 -10.22
C LEU A 25 6.84 0.62 -10.36
N VAL A 26 6.33 -0.61 -10.49
CA VAL A 26 7.18 -1.81 -10.42
C VAL A 26 7.54 -2.41 -11.78
N ALA A 27 7.01 -1.88 -12.88
CA ALA A 27 7.29 -2.37 -14.24
C ALA A 27 8.80 -2.33 -14.54
N GLY A 28 9.33 -3.43 -15.08
CA GLY A 28 10.76 -3.60 -15.36
C GLY A 28 11.64 -3.86 -14.13
N THR A 29 11.08 -3.87 -12.93
CA THR A 29 11.82 -4.16 -11.69
C THR A 29 11.75 -5.65 -11.35
N LYS A 30 12.64 -6.11 -10.46
CA LYS A 30 12.58 -7.47 -9.88
C LYS A 30 11.27 -7.74 -9.11
N LEU A 31 10.52 -6.70 -8.73
CA LEU A 31 9.24 -6.83 -8.03
C LEU A 31 8.05 -7.13 -8.95
N GLU A 32 8.15 -6.83 -10.24
CA GLU A 32 7.06 -7.07 -11.20
C GLU A 32 6.55 -8.52 -11.19
N PRO A 33 7.39 -9.56 -11.38
CA PRO A 33 6.91 -10.94 -11.37
C PRO A 33 6.36 -11.36 -10.00
N LEU A 34 6.94 -10.84 -8.90
CA LEU A 34 6.46 -11.11 -7.53
C LEU A 34 5.08 -10.50 -7.27
N LEU A 35 4.75 -9.40 -7.95
CA LEU A 35 3.50 -8.67 -7.79
C LEU A 35 2.53 -8.89 -8.95
N ALA A 36 2.84 -9.80 -9.88
CA ALA A 36 2.03 -10.07 -11.07
C ALA A 36 0.57 -10.43 -10.73
N GLY A 37 0.35 -11.27 -9.71
CA GLY A 37 -1.01 -11.62 -9.25
C GLY A 37 -1.78 -10.40 -8.73
N LYS A 38 -1.08 -9.48 -8.05
CA LYS A 38 -1.65 -8.21 -7.62
C LYS A 38 -1.95 -7.32 -8.83
N ILE A 39 -1.06 -7.22 -9.81
CA ILE A 39 -1.27 -6.43 -11.04
C ILE A 39 -2.55 -6.87 -11.75
N LYS A 40 -2.68 -8.18 -12.01
CA LYS A 40 -3.86 -8.80 -12.64
C LYS A 40 -5.18 -8.49 -11.92
N VAL A 41 -5.17 -8.46 -10.58
CA VAL A 41 -6.37 -8.10 -9.80
C VAL A 41 -6.86 -6.68 -10.12
N VAL A 42 -5.96 -5.71 -10.26
CA VAL A 42 -6.35 -4.32 -10.55
C VAL A 42 -6.75 -4.14 -12.01
N GLU A 43 -6.08 -4.82 -12.92
CA GLU A 43 -6.47 -4.86 -14.34
C GLU A 43 -7.87 -5.44 -14.50
N TYR A 44 -8.14 -6.57 -13.85
CA TYR A 44 -9.45 -7.21 -13.87
C TYR A 44 -10.55 -6.31 -13.28
N LEU A 45 -10.27 -5.59 -12.18
CA LEU A 45 -11.22 -4.62 -11.63
C LEU A 45 -11.51 -3.47 -12.61
N LYS A 46 -10.48 -2.94 -13.28
CA LYS A 46 -10.65 -1.90 -14.31
C LYS A 46 -11.54 -2.39 -15.44
N GLU A 47 -11.22 -3.53 -16.03
CA GLU A 47 -11.99 -4.16 -17.11
C GLU A 47 -13.46 -4.36 -16.70
N LYS A 48 -13.68 -4.92 -15.51
CA LYS A 48 -15.02 -5.19 -15.00
C LYS A 48 -15.85 -3.92 -14.81
N THR A 49 -15.25 -2.85 -14.30
CA THR A 49 -15.94 -1.57 -14.10
C THR A 49 -16.12 -0.72 -15.35
N GLN A 50 -15.45 -1.05 -16.46
CA GLN A 50 -15.75 -0.44 -17.76
C GLN A 50 -17.06 -0.98 -18.37
N GLN A 51 -17.49 -2.17 -17.95
CA GLN A 51 -18.68 -2.85 -18.47
C GLN A 51 -19.89 -2.71 -17.55
N HIS A 52 -19.69 -2.24 -16.32
CA HIS A 52 -20.70 -2.24 -15.27
C HIS A 52 -20.59 -1.00 -14.36
N ASP A 53 -21.60 -0.13 -14.42
CA ASP A 53 -21.63 1.13 -13.65
C ASP A 53 -22.07 0.95 -12.19
N ASN A 54 -22.70 -0.18 -11.85
CA ASN A 54 -23.20 -0.49 -10.49
C ASN A 54 -22.14 -1.13 -9.58
N PHE A 55 -20.92 -1.28 -10.06
CA PHE A 55 -19.80 -1.85 -9.34
C PHE A 55 -18.61 -0.91 -9.40
N SER A 56 -17.95 -0.67 -8.27
CA SER A 56 -16.77 0.19 -8.20
C SER A 56 -15.64 -0.45 -7.43
N TRP A 57 -14.43 0.09 -7.57
CA TRP A 57 -13.29 -0.31 -6.75
C TRP A 57 -12.44 0.87 -6.31
N THR A 58 -11.72 0.70 -5.22
CA THR A 58 -10.68 1.66 -4.80
C THR A 58 -9.49 0.88 -4.26
N ALA A 59 -8.32 1.05 -4.86
CA ALA A 59 -7.07 0.49 -4.36
C ALA A 59 -6.28 1.56 -3.60
N LEU A 60 -5.58 1.18 -2.53
CA LEU A 60 -4.76 2.09 -1.74
C LEU A 60 -3.34 1.57 -1.61
N ALA A 61 -2.38 2.21 -2.28
CA ALA A 61 -0.95 2.03 -2.00
C ALA A 61 -0.57 2.82 -0.76
N THR A 62 0.15 2.18 0.15
CA THR A 62 0.53 2.77 1.44
C THR A 62 2.05 2.84 1.62
N GLY A 63 2.81 2.32 0.64
CA GLY A 63 4.21 1.98 0.87
C GLY A 63 4.32 0.93 2.00
N SER A 64 5.46 0.93 2.69
CA SER A 64 5.65 0.08 3.87
C SER A 64 4.77 0.55 5.03
N LEU A 65 4.13 -0.39 5.73
CA LEU A 65 3.45 -0.08 6.99
C LEU A 65 4.52 0.16 8.07
N PHE A 66 4.57 1.38 8.61
CA PHE A 66 5.70 1.85 9.40
C PHE A 66 5.87 1.04 10.69
N GLU A 67 4.81 0.90 11.48
CA GLU A 67 4.83 0.19 12.76
C GLU A 67 5.13 -1.31 12.54
N PHE A 68 4.56 -1.90 11.49
CA PHE A 68 4.88 -3.29 11.12
C PHE A 68 6.37 -3.45 10.82
N GLY A 69 6.92 -2.57 9.98
CA GLY A 69 8.30 -2.65 9.55
C GLY A 69 9.29 -2.42 10.68
N LEU A 70 8.96 -1.52 11.61
CA LEU A 70 9.77 -1.27 12.81
C LEU A 70 9.73 -2.47 13.76
N LEU A 71 8.54 -3.02 14.05
CA LEU A 71 8.39 -4.16 14.97
C LEU A 71 8.94 -5.48 14.43
N ARG A 72 8.99 -5.65 13.11
CA ARG A 72 9.49 -6.85 12.45
C ARG A 72 10.93 -6.72 11.96
N GLY A 73 11.59 -5.59 12.21
CA GLY A 73 12.96 -5.32 11.75
C GLY A 73 13.09 -5.19 10.22
N ALA A 74 11.98 -4.95 9.50
CA ALA A 74 11.99 -4.82 8.04
C ALA A 74 12.79 -3.59 7.56
N PHE A 75 13.01 -2.62 8.44
CA PHE A 75 13.86 -1.45 8.18
C PHE A 75 15.29 -1.60 8.73
N GLY A 76 15.69 -2.81 9.15
CA GLY A 76 17.01 -3.09 9.72
C GLY A 76 17.17 -2.72 11.20
N PHE A 77 16.14 -2.19 11.86
CA PHE A 77 16.18 -1.82 13.28
C PHE A 77 15.73 -2.98 14.17
N ASP A 78 16.62 -3.47 15.03
CA ASP A 78 16.30 -4.30 16.20
C ASP A 78 16.37 -3.42 17.44
N VAL A 79 15.24 -2.76 17.74
CA VAL A 79 15.13 -1.82 18.86
C VAL A 79 15.36 -2.53 20.20
N ALA A 80 14.94 -3.78 20.34
CA ALA A 80 15.10 -4.55 21.58
C ALA A 80 16.57 -4.83 21.88
N ARG A 81 17.37 -5.14 20.86
CA ARG A 81 18.82 -5.36 21.00
C ARG A 81 19.66 -4.11 20.80
N ARG A 82 19.04 -2.95 20.51
CA ARG A 82 19.71 -1.69 20.17
C ARG A 82 20.72 -1.88 19.02
N HIS A 83 20.32 -2.65 18.01
CA HIS A 83 21.15 -2.96 16.86
C HIS A 83 20.47 -2.45 15.59
N VAL A 84 21.26 -1.91 14.66
CA VAL A 84 20.79 -1.47 13.34
C VAL A 84 21.64 -2.09 12.24
N THR A 85 20.97 -2.67 11.24
CA THR A 85 21.59 -3.06 9.98
C THR A 85 21.29 -2.00 8.94
N ILE A 86 22.30 -1.20 8.57
CA ILE A 86 22.19 -0.24 7.49
C ILE A 86 22.32 -0.98 6.15
N PHE A 87 21.34 -0.79 5.28
CA PHE A 87 21.35 -1.36 3.93
C PHE A 87 21.97 -0.35 2.97
N ASP A 88 23.01 -0.80 2.26
CA ASP A 88 23.72 0.02 1.30
C ASP A 88 24.24 1.32 1.97
N SER A 89 23.94 2.51 1.45
CA SER A 89 24.32 3.78 2.10
C SER A 89 23.45 4.17 3.31
N GLY A 90 22.26 3.58 3.47
CA GLY A 90 21.27 4.03 4.45
C GLY A 90 20.55 5.35 4.14
N ASP A 91 20.89 5.99 3.01
CA ASP A 91 20.33 7.29 2.59
C ASP A 91 19.19 7.19 1.58
N ALA A 92 18.90 5.98 1.09
CA ALA A 92 17.76 5.74 0.21
C ALA A 92 16.46 6.19 0.88
N LEU A 93 15.73 7.09 0.19
CA LEU A 93 14.47 7.60 0.70
C LEU A 93 13.34 6.59 0.50
N PHE A 94 12.49 6.47 1.50
CA PHE A 94 11.25 5.72 1.44
C PHE A 94 10.13 6.46 2.16
N SER A 95 8.89 6.19 1.74
CA SER A 95 7.69 6.86 2.25
C SER A 95 6.73 5.85 2.87
N PRO A 96 6.87 5.53 4.16
CA PRO A 96 5.99 4.58 4.82
C PRO A 96 4.67 5.24 5.26
N SER A 97 3.68 4.41 5.61
CA SER A 97 2.43 4.86 6.21
C SER A 97 2.22 4.27 7.60
N SER A 98 1.80 5.11 8.55
CA SER A 98 1.31 4.67 9.85
C SER A 98 -0.03 3.94 9.74
N TYR A 99 -0.31 3.01 10.64
CA TYR A 99 -1.62 2.36 10.73
C TYR A 99 -2.77 3.36 10.92
N ASN A 100 -2.52 4.43 11.70
CA ASN A 100 -3.49 5.50 11.92
C ASN A 100 -3.87 6.20 10.61
N LEU A 101 -2.88 6.59 9.79
CA LEU A 101 -3.15 7.21 8.50
C LEU A 101 -3.89 6.25 7.56
N VAL A 102 -3.50 4.98 7.52
CA VAL A 102 -4.16 3.98 6.68
C VAL A 102 -5.63 3.82 7.08
N GLY A 103 -5.94 3.70 8.37
CA GLY A 103 -7.32 3.60 8.86
C GLY A 103 -8.15 4.83 8.50
N LYS A 104 -7.60 6.04 8.67
CA LYS A 104 -8.26 7.29 8.26
C LYS A 104 -8.51 7.36 6.75
N ALA A 105 -7.55 6.95 5.94
CA ALA A 105 -7.69 6.94 4.49
C ALA A 105 -8.78 5.96 4.04
N VAL A 106 -8.85 4.77 4.66
CA VAL A 106 -9.92 3.79 4.39
C VAL A 106 -11.28 4.36 4.75
N ALA A 107 -11.44 4.91 5.95
CA ALA A 107 -12.70 5.54 6.35
C ALA A 107 -13.09 6.70 5.41
N ALA A 108 -12.12 7.51 4.98
CA ALA A 108 -12.34 8.65 4.09
C ALA A 108 -12.80 8.23 2.70
N PHE A 109 -12.12 7.27 2.04
CA PHE A 109 -12.53 6.86 0.69
C PHE A 109 -13.82 6.04 0.69
N LEU A 110 -14.16 5.36 1.80
CA LEU A 110 -15.47 4.71 1.94
C LEU A 110 -16.60 5.74 2.11
N SER A 111 -16.31 6.88 2.76
CA SER A 111 -17.31 7.95 2.96
C SER A 111 -17.50 8.85 1.73
N LYS A 112 -16.54 8.83 0.80
CA LYS A 112 -16.49 9.68 -0.40
C LYS A 112 -16.57 8.83 -1.66
N GLU A 113 -17.66 8.08 -1.79
CA GLU A 113 -17.73 7.04 -2.81
C GLU A 113 -17.57 7.59 -4.23
N ASP A 114 -18.28 8.66 -4.58
CA ASP A 114 -18.20 9.23 -5.93
C ASP A 114 -16.83 9.83 -6.27
N GLU A 115 -16.14 10.42 -5.28
CA GLU A 115 -14.81 11.02 -5.49
C GLU A 115 -13.73 9.95 -5.72
N THR A 116 -13.93 8.74 -5.19
CA THR A 116 -12.88 7.71 -5.08
C THR A 116 -13.19 6.43 -5.85
N LYS A 117 -14.31 6.37 -6.57
CA LYS A 117 -14.67 5.21 -7.39
C LYS A 117 -13.69 5.01 -8.54
N ASN A 118 -13.32 3.76 -8.76
CA ASN A 118 -12.47 3.28 -9.84
C ASN A 118 -11.08 3.92 -9.87
N GLN A 119 -10.53 4.17 -8.68
CA GLN A 119 -9.25 4.85 -8.50
C GLN A 119 -8.22 4.00 -7.76
N TYR A 120 -6.96 4.25 -8.12
CA TYR A 120 -5.79 3.78 -7.38
C TYR A 120 -5.17 4.97 -6.65
N LEU A 121 -5.39 5.04 -5.34
CA LEU A 121 -4.89 6.06 -4.45
C LEU A 121 -3.52 5.67 -3.88
N ALA A 122 -2.70 6.67 -3.55
CA ALA A 122 -1.44 6.48 -2.85
C ALA A 122 -1.35 7.46 -1.68
N ILE A 123 -0.88 6.98 -0.54
CA ILE A 123 -0.68 7.78 0.67
C ILE A 123 0.69 7.47 1.28
N SER A 124 1.22 8.41 2.04
CA SER A 124 2.35 8.21 2.94
C SER A 124 2.22 9.12 4.15
N SER A 125 2.78 8.70 5.29
CA SER A 125 2.81 9.55 6.50
C SER A 125 3.96 10.55 6.47
N PHE A 126 5.10 10.15 5.95
CA PHE A 126 6.31 10.97 5.84
C PHE A 126 7.28 10.32 4.85
N THR A 127 8.39 11.00 4.56
CA THR A 127 9.50 10.47 3.75
C THR A 127 10.79 10.54 4.56
N THR A 128 11.52 9.42 4.66
CA THR A 128 12.73 9.31 5.49
C THR A 128 13.76 8.35 4.88
N SER A 129 14.90 8.16 5.55
CA SER A 129 15.93 7.15 5.27
C SER A 129 16.32 6.40 6.56
N GLN A 130 17.10 5.32 6.48
CA GLN A 130 17.58 4.62 7.68
C GLN A 130 18.44 5.54 8.56
N ASN A 131 19.35 6.30 7.96
CA ASN A 131 20.21 7.23 8.71
C ASN A 131 19.40 8.34 9.42
N ARG A 132 18.33 8.85 8.78
CA ARG A 132 17.43 9.82 9.42
C ARG A 132 16.66 9.23 10.59
N LEU A 133 16.17 8.00 10.47
CA LEU A 133 15.50 7.30 11.56
C LEU A 133 16.46 6.97 12.70
N LEU A 134 17.68 6.54 12.40
CA LEU A 134 18.71 6.26 13.39
C LEU A 134 19.03 7.51 14.20
N LYS A 135 19.25 8.65 13.53
CA LYS A 135 19.49 9.92 14.20
C LYS A 135 18.38 10.29 15.20
N ILE A 136 17.11 10.10 14.82
CA ILE A 136 15.96 10.37 15.71
C ILE A 136 15.95 9.42 16.93
N LEU A 137 16.43 8.19 16.79
CA LEU A 137 16.47 7.21 17.89
C LEU A 137 17.67 7.43 18.84
N GLU A 138 18.71 8.11 18.39
CA GLU A 138 19.92 8.41 19.16
C GLU A 138 19.87 9.77 19.88
N GLU A 139 18.89 10.62 19.56
CA GLU A 139 18.56 11.86 20.29
C GLU A 139 17.91 11.55 21.66
#